data_AF-A0A2E6QBV9-F1
#
_entry.id   AF-A0A2E6QBV9-F1
#
_cell.length_a   1.000
_cell.length_b   1.000
_cell.length_c   1.000
_cell.angle_alpha   90.00
_cell.angle_beta   90.00
_cell.angle_gamma   90.00
#
_symmetry.space_group_name_H-M   'P 1'
#
loop_
_entity.id
_entity.type
_entity.pdbx_description
1 polymer ?
#
loop_
_entity_poly.entity_id
_entity_poly.type
_entity_poly.pdbx_seq_one_letter_code
_entity_poly.pdbx_strand_id
1 'polypeptide(L)'
;MIRLVLLAVALFFAIEGAIAAFWPAWAKRKMSDLQDVPDRTLGFVGFLFIVIGGVVAGLTEGLLQIACLAIALEGLLYGFLPMVMKKVMRYGVASGEAVVKVWGETALGIGAAGLVLFY
;
A
#
# COMPACT_ATOMS: atom_id res chain seq x y z
N MET A 1 15.29 -4.22 -27.98
CA MET A 1 14.80 -2.99 -27.31
C MET A 1 13.27 -2.99 -27.19
N ILE A 2 12.50 -3.08 -28.29
CA ILE A 2 11.02 -3.07 -28.23
C ILE A 2 10.43 -4.19 -27.34
N ARG A 3 10.94 -5.43 -27.43
CA ARG A 3 10.50 -6.54 -26.56
C ARG A 3 10.72 -6.28 -25.06
N LEU A 4 11.84 -5.66 -24.69
CA LEU A 4 12.13 -5.32 -23.28
C LEU A 4 11.17 -4.25 -22.75
N VAL A 5 10.83 -3.26 -23.59
CA VAL A 5 9.85 -2.24 -23.24
C VAL A 5 8.46 -2.86 -23.06
N LEU A 6 8.04 -3.75 -23.95
CA LEU A 6 6.74 -4.43 -23.84
C LEU A 6 6.67 -5.35 -22.62
N LEU A 7 7.75 -6.07 -22.31
CA LEU A 7 7.85 -6.89 -21.09
C LEU A 7 7.77 -6.02 -19.82
N ALA A 8 8.48 -4.89 -19.79
CA ALA A 8 8.44 -3.96 -18.67
C ALA A 8 7.04 -3.37 -18.45
N VAL A 9 6.34 -3.02 -19.54
CA VAL A 9 4.95 -2.53 -19.51
C VAL A 9 3.98 -3.62 -19.05
N ALA A 10 4.12 -4.85 -19.53
CA ALA A 10 3.30 -5.97 -19.08
C ALA A 10 3.51 -6.29 -17.59
N LEU A 11 4.77 -6.26 -17.13
CA LEU A 11 5.14 -6.44 -15.73
C LEU A 11 4.55 -5.31 -14.86
N PHE A 12 4.60 -4.07 -15.33
CA PHE A 12 4.01 -2.92 -14.65
C PHE A 12 2.50 -3.10 -14.46
N PHE A 13 1.77 -3.46 -15.52
CA PHE A 13 0.33 -3.70 -15.42
C PHE A 13 -0.03 -4.90 -14.55
N ALA A 14 0.80 -5.96 -14.55
CA ALA A 14 0.61 -7.10 -13.66
C ALA A 14 0.81 -6.71 -12.18
N ILE A 15 1.84 -5.91 -11.87
CA ILE A 15 2.10 -5.41 -10.52
C ILE A 15 0.98 -4.46 -10.08
N GLU A 16 0.59 -3.50 -10.92
CA GLU A 16 -0.52 -2.59 -10.61
C GLU A 16 -1.83 -3.33 -10.41
N GLY A 17 -2.16 -4.27 -11.30
CA GLY A 17 -3.34 -5.11 -11.18
C GLY A 17 -3.34 -5.92 -9.89
N ALA A 18 -2.18 -6.49 -9.51
CA ALA A 18 -2.04 -7.24 -8.27
C ALA A 18 -2.21 -6.33 -7.03
N ILE A 19 -1.56 -5.17 -7.02
CA ILE A 19 -1.72 -4.18 -5.94
C ILE A 19 -3.19 -3.78 -5.84
N ALA A 20 -3.84 -3.46 -6.97
CA ALA A 20 -5.25 -3.13 -7.00
C ALA A 20 -6.10 -4.27 -6.42
N ALA A 21 -5.88 -5.53 -6.79
CA ALA A 21 -6.65 -6.67 -6.28
C ALA A 21 -6.46 -6.92 -4.77
N PHE A 22 -5.23 -6.79 -4.26
CA PHE A 22 -4.93 -7.04 -2.84
C PHE A 22 -5.28 -5.85 -1.93
N TRP A 23 -5.22 -4.63 -2.45
CA TRP A 23 -5.37 -3.40 -1.67
C TRP A 23 -6.72 -3.28 -0.93
N PRO A 24 -7.89 -3.56 -1.53
CA PRO A 24 -9.18 -3.44 -0.84
C PRO A 24 -9.33 -4.46 0.28
N ALA A 25 -8.86 -5.70 0.09
CA ALA A 25 -8.92 -6.74 1.11
C ALA A 25 -8.06 -6.36 2.33
N TRP A 26 -6.83 -5.88 2.07
CA TRP A 26 -5.95 -5.37 3.11
C TRP A 26 -6.54 -4.12 3.80
N ALA A 27 -7.03 -3.15 3.04
CA ALA A 27 -7.61 -1.92 3.57
C ALA A 27 -8.86 -2.19 4.42
N LYS A 28 -9.72 -3.15 4.03
CA LYS A 28 -10.87 -3.60 4.83
C LYS A 28 -10.44 -4.20 6.16
N ARG A 29 -9.47 -5.11 6.13
CA ARG A 29 -8.94 -5.74 7.34
C ARG A 29 -8.33 -4.70 8.27
N LYS A 30 -7.51 -3.81 7.72
CA LYS A 30 -6.88 -2.73 8.50
C LYS A 30 -7.91 -1.74 9.04
N MET A 31 -8.97 -1.43 8.29
CA MET A 31 -10.07 -0.58 8.78
C MET A 31 -10.82 -1.26 9.93
N SER A 32 -11.12 -2.56 9.83
CA SER A 32 -11.71 -3.36 10.91
C SER A 32 -10.87 -3.26 12.17
N ASP A 33 -9.57 -3.53 12.07
CA ASP A 33 -8.64 -3.50 13.20
C ASP A 33 -8.51 -2.10 13.82
N LEU A 34 -8.74 -1.04 13.05
CA LEU A 34 -8.68 0.36 13.53
C LEU A 34 -9.99 0.87 14.13
N GLN A 35 -11.15 0.26 13.80
CA GLN A 35 -12.46 0.78 14.23
C GLN A 35 -12.63 0.71 15.75
N ASP A 36 -12.13 -0.36 16.38
CA ASP A 36 -12.28 -0.61 17.80
C ASP A 36 -11.19 0.04 18.66
N VAL A 37 -10.14 0.60 18.03
CA VAL A 37 -9.00 1.17 18.75
C VAL A 37 -9.27 2.65 19.07
N PRO A 38 -9.18 3.07 20.35
CA PRO A 38 -9.29 4.47 20.74
C PRO A 38 -8.20 5.33 20.09
N ASP A 39 -8.55 6.55 19.69
CA ASP A 39 -7.63 7.43 18.97
C ASP A 39 -6.36 7.78 19.77
N ARG A 40 -6.46 7.82 21.11
CA ARG A 40 -5.29 8.02 21.99
C ARG A 40 -4.30 6.86 21.89
N THR A 41 -4.79 5.62 21.77
CA THR A 41 -3.96 4.43 21.61
C THR A 41 -3.29 4.43 20.25
N LEU A 42 -4.01 4.83 19.19
CA LEU A 42 -3.42 5.02 17.86
C LEU A 42 -2.34 6.11 17.84
N GLY A 43 -2.57 7.20 18.57
CA GLY A 43 -1.59 8.26 18.77
C GLY A 43 -0.28 7.73 19.36
N PHE A 44 -0.37 6.92 20.41
CA PHE A 44 0.79 6.30 21.06
C PHE A 44 1.50 5.29 20.15
N VAL A 45 0.75 4.41 19.49
CA VAL A 45 1.32 3.41 18.55
C VAL A 45 1.99 4.12 17.37
N GLY A 46 1.38 5.17 16.84
CA GLY A 46 1.97 5.97 15.77
C GLY A 46 3.28 6.62 16.18
N PHE A 47 3.34 7.20 17.39
CA PHE A 47 4.59 7.73 17.93
C PHE A 47 5.68 6.66 18.05
N LEU A 48 5.33 5.47 18.52
CA LEU A 48 6.25 4.34 18.61
C LEU A 48 6.80 3.93 17.23
N PHE A 49 5.95 3.93 16.20
CA PHE A 49 6.36 3.63 14.82
C PHE A 49 7.30 4.69 14.24
N ILE A 50 7.11 5.97 14.57
CA ILE A 50 8.03 7.04 14.15
C ILE A 50 9.42 6.80 14.76
N VAL A 51 9.48 6.53 16.06
CA VAL A 51 10.74 6.34 16.78
C VAL A 51 11.46 5.10 16.26
N ILE A 52 10.78 3.94 16.21
CA ILE A 52 11.38 2.69 15.77
C ILE A 52 11.75 2.77 14.28
N GLY A 53 10.83 3.22 13.42
CA GLY A 53 11.07 3.34 11.99
C GLY A 53 12.22 4.30 11.68
N GLY A 54 12.26 5.47 12.33
CA GLY A 54 13.33 6.44 12.15
C GLY A 54 14.69 5.96 12.65
N VAL A 55 14.74 5.33 13.83
CA VAL A 55 15.99 4.77 14.38
C VAL A 55 16.51 3.64 13.51
N VAL A 56 15.67 2.68 13.11
CA VAL A 56 16.10 1.55 12.29
C VAL A 56 16.46 2.01 10.86
N ALA A 57 15.77 3.02 10.32
CA ALA A 57 16.16 3.64 9.04
C ALA A 57 17.56 4.29 9.11
N GLY A 58 17.96 4.86 10.24
CA GLY A 58 19.31 5.40 10.44
C GLY A 58 20.41 4.34 10.55
N LEU A 59 20.03 3.08 10.78
CA LEU A 59 20.93 1.94 10.95
C LEU A 59 20.96 1.00 9.73
N THR A 60 20.14 1.28 8.72
CA THR A 60 19.95 0.38 7.57
C THR A 60 20.14 1.14 6.28
N GLU A 61 20.50 0.41 5.22
CA GLU A 61 20.74 0.97 3.89
C GLU A 61 19.85 0.32 2.84
N GLY A 62 19.68 1.01 1.72
CA GLY A 62 18.98 0.49 0.55
C GLY A 62 17.51 0.19 0.84
N LEU A 63 17.07 -1.02 0.47
CA LEU A 63 15.65 -1.39 0.48
C LEU A 63 15.06 -1.46 1.90
N LEU A 64 15.87 -1.84 2.89
CA LEU A 64 15.44 -1.89 4.29
C LEU A 64 15.20 -0.48 4.85
N GLN A 65 16.07 0.47 4.50
CA GLN A 65 15.93 1.87 4.90
C GLN A 65 14.61 2.47 4.41
N ILE A 66 14.26 2.20 3.14
CA ILE A 66 13.01 2.66 2.53
C ILE A 66 11.81 2.05 3.27
N ALA A 67 11.86 0.76 3.61
CA ALA A 67 10.80 0.10 4.36
C ALA A 67 10.64 0.70 5.78
N CYS A 68 11.75 0.98 6.48
CA CYS A 68 11.72 1.59 7.80
C CYS A 68 11.22 3.04 7.78
N LEU A 69 11.56 3.81 6.74
CA LEU A 69 11.00 5.14 6.51
C LEU A 69 9.50 5.09 6.22
N ALA A 70 9.03 4.07 5.49
CA ALA A 70 7.60 3.87 5.26
C ALA A 70 6.85 3.60 6.57
N ILE A 71 7.44 2.81 7.48
CA ILE A 71 6.89 2.58 8.84
C ILE A 71 6.85 3.88 9.64
N ALA A 72 7.90 4.71 9.59
CA ALA A 72 7.91 6.00 10.28
C ALA A 72 6.84 6.96 9.71
N LEU A 73 6.66 6.98 8.39
CA LEU A 73 5.64 7.78 7.72
C LEU A 73 4.23 7.32 8.10
N GLU A 74 4.01 6.01 8.14
CA GLU A 74 2.77 5.40 8.63
C GLU A 74 2.52 5.78 10.10
N GLY A 75 3.57 5.79 10.92
CA GLY A 75 3.55 6.28 12.30
C GLY A 75 3.14 7.74 12.43
N LEU A 76 3.59 8.63 11.54
CA LEU A 76 3.16 10.04 11.51
C LEU A 76 1.64 10.16 11.28
N LEU A 77 1.10 9.36 10.36
CA LEU A 77 -0.32 9.37 10.04
C LEU A 77 -1.17 8.86 11.21
N TYR A 78 -0.76 7.77 11.87
CA TYR A 78 -1.44 7.26 13.06
C TYR A 78 -1.26 8.14 14.30
N GLY A 79 -0.08 8.73 14.46
CA GLY A 79 0.35 9.47 15.65
C GLY A 79 -0.29 10.84 15.76
N PHE A 80 -0.31 11.59 14.66
CA PHE A 80 -0.75 12.99 14.65
C PHE A 80 -2.17 13.18 14.13
N LEU A 81 -2.64 12.29 13.25
CA LEU A 81 -3.91 12.45 12.55
C LEU A 81 -4.76 11.16 12.53
N PRO A 82 -4.99 10.48 13.69
CA PRO A 82 -5.70 9.20 13.73
C PRO A 82 -7.13 9.29 13.16
N MET A 83 -7.84 10.39 13.42
CA MET A 83 -9.17 10.62 12.82
C MET A 83 -9.12 10.77 11.30
N VAL A 84 -8.11 11.47 10.75
CA VAL A 84 -7.94 11.61 9.31
C VAL A 84 -7.58 10.26 8.70
N MET A 85 -6.72 9.47 9.35
CA MET A 85 -6.36 8.13 8.90
C MET A 85 -7.57 7.20 8.82
N LYS A 86 -8.44 7.16 9.84
CA LYS A 86 -9.69 6.39 9.80
C LYS A 86 -10.61 6.83 8.67
N LYS A 87 -10.68 8.14 8.40
CA LYS A 87 -11.48 8.71 7.31
C LYS A 87 -10.91 8.37 5.94
N VAL A 88 -9.60 8.52 5.76
CA VAL A 88 -8.87 8.17 4.53
C VAL A 88 -8.98 6.68 4.25
N MET A 89 -8.86 5.81 5.26
CA MET A 89 -9.04 4.36 5.06
C MET A 89 -10.48 4.00 4.68
N ARG A 90 -11.48 4.67 5.24
CA ARG A 90 -12.87 4.48 4.82
C ARG A 90 -13.08 4.84 3.35
N TYR A 91 -12.53 5.99 2.91
CA TYR A 91 -12.58 6.37 1.50
C TYR A 91 -11.72 5.45 0.62
N GLY A 92 -10.56 5.02 1.11
CA GLY A 92 -9.61 4.13 0.44
C GLY A 92 -10.19 2.74 0.19
N VAL A 93 -11.02 2.23 1.10
CA VAL A 93 -11.79 0.99 0.90
C VAL A 93 -12.81 1.19 -0.22
N ALA A 94 -13.62 2.26 -0.16
CA ALA A 94 -14.64 2.54 -1.17
C ALA A 94 -14.04 2.80 -2.57
N SER A 95 -12.95 3.57 -2.64
CA SER A 95 -12.23 3.83 -3.88
C SER A 95 -11.49 2.59 -4.37
N GLY A 96 -10.93 1.79 -3.46
CA GLY A 96 -10.24 0.54 -3.79
C GLY A 96 -11.16 -0.48 -4.46
N GLU A 97 -12.40 -0.63 -3.98
CA GLU A 97 -13.39 -1.49 -4.63
C GLU A 97 -13.74 -1.02 -6.04
N ALA A 98 -13.91 0.29 -6.23
CA ALA A 98 -14.15 0.87 -7.56
C ALA A 98 -12.95 0.69 -8.49
N VAL A 99 -11.72 0.90 -7.98
CA VAL A 99 -10.48 0.72 -8.75
C VAL A 99 -10.26 -0.74 -9.13
N VAL A 100 -10.55 -1.71 -8.26
CA VAL A 100 -10.49 -3.14 -8.65
C VAL A 100 -11.46 -3.45 -9.78
N LYS A 101 -12.70 -3.00 -9.61
CA LYS A 101 -13.79 -3.27 -10.56
C LYS A 101 -13.55 -2.64 -11.94
N VAL A 102 -12.89 -1.48 -11.99
CA VAL A 102 -12.68 -0.72 -13.23
C VAL A 102 -11.31 -0.94 -13.85
N TRP A 103 -10.26 -1.05 -13.02
CA TRP A 103 -8.87 -1.04 -13.47
C TRP A 103 -8.11 -2.30 -13.06
N GLY A 104 -8.32 -2.81 -11.85
CA GLY A 104 -7.59 -3.98 -11.34
C GLY A 104 -7.76 -5.22 -12.21
N GLU A 105 -9.00 -5.56 -12.59
CA GLU A 105 -9.27 -6.71 -13.46
C GLU A 105 -8.73 -6.51 -14.88
N THR A 106 -8.83 -5.29 -15.42
CA THR A 106 -8.36 -4.96 -16.76
C THR A 106 -6.83 -4.92 -16.85
N ALA A 107 -6.16 -4.26 -15.91
CA ALA A 107 -4.71 -4.18 -15.84
C ALA A 107 -4.08 -5.56 -15.60
N LEU A 108 -4.66 -6.37 -14.71
CA LEU A 108 -4.18 -7.73 -14.43
C LEU A 108 -4.38 -8.65 -15.65
N GLY A 109 -5.50 -8.52 -16.37
CA GLY A 109 -5.74 -9.23 -17.62
C GLY A 109 -4.75 -8.85 -18.74
N ILE A 110 -4.51 -7.55 -18.95
CA ILE A 110 -3.55 -7.05 -19.95
C ILE A 110 -2.11 -7.47 -19.58
N GLY A 111 -1.74 -7.34 -18.30
CA GLY A 111 -0.42 -7.73 -17.79
C GLY A 111 -0.15 -9.23 -17.91
N ALA A 112 -1.11 -10.07 -17.52
CA ALA A 112 -0.99 -11.52 -17.62
C ALA A 112 -0.94 -11.99 -19.09
N ALA A 113 -1.81 -11.46 -19.96
CA ALA A 113 -1.78 -11.78 -21.38
C ALA A 113 -0.47 -11.32 -22.04
N GLY A 114 0.02 -10.12 -21.69
CA GLY A 114 1.31 -9.62 -22.15
C GLY A 114 2.48 -10.51 -21.70
N LEU A 115 2.53 -10.90 -20.43
CA LEU A 115 3.56 -11.79 -19.91
C LEU A 115 3.56 -13.16 -20.62
N VAL A 116 2.40 -13.74 -20.90
CA VAL A 116 2.27 -15.02 -21.63
C VAL A 116 2.72 -14.90 -23.09
N LEU A 117 2.50 -13.76 -23.76
CA LEU A 117 2.91 -13.54 -25.15
C LEU A 117 4.41 -13.32 -25.32
N PHE A 118 5.13 -12.97 -24.24
CA PHE A 118 6.56 -12.68 -24.26
C PHE A 118 7.42 -13.67 -23.46
N TYR A 119 6.81 -14.71 -22.88
CA TYR A 119 7.47 -15.91 -22.34
C TYR A 119 7.61 -16.98 -23.44
#